data_AF-A0A3M1ZXE3-F1
#
_entry.id   AF-A0A3M1ZXE3-F1
#
_cell.length_a   1.000
_cell.length_b   1.000
_cell.length_c   1.000
_cell.angle_alpha   90.00
_cell.angle_beta   90.00
_cell.angle_gamma   90.00
#
_symmetry.space_group_name_H-M   'P 1'
#
loop_
_entity.id
_entity.type
_entity.pdbx_description
1 polymer ?
#
loop_
_entity_poly.entity_id
_entity_poly.type
_entity_poly.pdbx_seq_one_letter_code
_entity_poly.pdbx_strand_id
1 'polypeptide(L)'
;MAGRKDKNTAALLAFALGGFGAHRFYLGQPGWGLIYIIFAWTFIPSLVAFFEFLNLLFMDPEEFDRRYNGGRTLYAPMAVAMLPPGIQPGQVPHRDVADLAEQIKKLHELRVAGLLTDEEFERQKAKLLDSM
;
A
#
# COMPACT_ATOMS: atom_id res chain seq x y z
N MET A 1 -8.02 5.28 8.21
CA MET A 1 -6.81 5.26 7.35
C MET A 1 -6.66 3.85 6.79
N ALA A 2 -7.07 3.58 5.54
CA ALA A 2 -6.78 2.28 4.95
C ALA A 2 -5.27 2.20 4.68
N GLY A 3 -4.57 1.18 5.20
CA GLY A 3 -3.14 0.94 5.00
C GLY A 3 -2.79 0.55 3.55
N ARG A 4 -1.53 0.69 3.13
CA ARG A 4 -1.07 0.31 1.78
C ARG A 4 -1.39 -1.17 1.53
N LYS A 5 -1.90 -1.48 0.35
CA LYS A 5 -2.19 -2.85 -0.04
C LYS A 5 -0.92 -3.47 -0.61
N ASP A 6 -0.66 -4.72 -0.27
CA ASP A 6 0.49 -5.47 -0.75
C ASP A 6 0.10 -6.40 -1.89
N LYS A 7 0.91 -6.39 -2.95
CA LYS A 7 0.73 -7.24 -4.13
C LYS A 7 0.77 -8.73 -3.77
N ASN A 8 1.75 -9.13 -2.96
CA ASN A 8 1.94 -10.54 -2.57
C ASN A 8 0.77 -11.06 -1.74
N THR A 9 0.25 -10.23 -0.83
CA THR A 9 -0.95 -10.54 -0.05
C THR A 9 -2.15 -10.70 -0.98
N ALA A 10 -2.38 -9.76 -1.91
CA ALA A 10 -3.47 -9.86 -2.89
C ALA A 10 -3.36 -11.12 -3.77
N ALA A 11 -2.16 -11.48 -4.23
CA ALA A 11 -1.91 -12.70 -4.99
C ALA A 11 -2.20 -13.96 -4.16
N LEU A 12 -1.74 -14.02 -2.91
CA LEU A 12 -2.00 -15.15 -2.02
C LEU A 12 -3.50 -15.32 -1.75
N LEU A 13 -4.23 -14.22 -1.54
CA LEU A 13 -5.69 -14.26 -1.41
C LEU A 13 -6.35 -14.73 -2.69
N ALA A 14 -5.86 -14.32 -3.86
CA ALA A 14 -6.42 -14.74 -5.15
C ALA A 14 -6.20 -16.25 -5.38
N PHE A 15 -5.08 -16.80 -4.94
CA PHE A 15 -4.81 -18.23 -5.03
C PHE A 15 -5.62 -19.06 -4.02
N ALA A 16 -5.60 -18.69 -2.74
CA ALA A 16 -6.22 -19.48 -1.67
C ALA A 16 -7.73 -19.28 -1.56
N LEU A 17 -8.22 -18.07 -1.80
CA LEU A 17 -9.62 -17.64 -1.59
C LEU A 17 -10.23 -17.02 -2.86
N GLY A 18 -9.61 -17.29 -4.02
CA GLY A 18 -10.02 -16.76 -5.31
C GLY A 18 -11.45 -17.09 -5.70
N GLY A 19 -11.88 -18.33 -5.44
CA GLY A 19 -13.26 -18.77 -5.72
C GLY A 19 -14.34 -18.00 -4.96
N PHE A 20 -13.98 -17.40 -3.82
CA PHE A 20 -14.87 -16.56 -3.01
C PHE A 20 -14.67 -15.05 -3.25
N GLY A 21 -13.69 -14.67 -4.08
CA GLY A 21 -13.41 -13.28 -4.42
C GLY A 21 -12.73 -12.46 -3.31
N ALA A 22 -12.10 -13.08 -2.32
CA ALA A 22 -11.50 -12.39 -1.17
C ALA A 22 -10.44 -11.35 -1.57
N HIS A 23 -9.67 -11.62 -2.63
CA HIS A 23 -8.69 -10.68 -3.18
C HIS A 23 -9.36 -9.42 -3.75
N ARG A 24 -10.56 -9.51 -4.35
CA ARG A 24 -11.30 -8.33 -4.84
C ARG A 24 -11.74 -7.43 -3.69
N PHE A 25 -12.11 -8.00 -2.54
CA PHE A 25 -12.37 -7.22 -1.32
C PHE A 25 -11.11 -6.54 -0.79
N TYR A 26 -9.98 -7.25 -0.76
CA TYR A 26 -8.69 -6.68 -0.36
C TYR A 26 -8.27 -5.50 -1.24
N LEU A 27 -8.49 -5.63 -2.56
CA LEU A 27 -8.22 -4.59 -3.56
C LEU A 27 -9.21 -3.41 -3.52
N GLY A 28 -10.21 -3.43 -2.63
CA GLY A 28 -11.19 -2.35 -2.50
C GLY A 28 -12.27 -2.36 -3.57
N GLN A 29 -12.53 -3.51 -4.19
CA GLN A 29 -13.53 -3.70 -5.25
C GLN A 29 -14.68 -4.61 -4.76
N PRO A 30 -15.48 -4.18 -3.78
CA PRO A 30 -16.49 -5.04 -3.14
C PRO A 30 -17.60 -5.50 -4.10
N GLY A 31 -17.93 -4.70 -5.13
CA GLY A 31 -18.90 -5.11 -6.15
C GLY A 31 -18.46 -6.36 -6.92
N TRP A 32 -17.19 -6.41 -7.33
CA TRP A 32 -16.62 -7.61 -7.97
C TRP A 32 -16.52 -8.78 -7.00
N GLY A 33 -16.15 -8.52 -5.73
CA GLY A 33 -16.16 -9.54 -4.69
C GLY A 33 -17.53 -10.19 -4.48
N LEU A 34 -18.61 -9.40 -4.52
CA LEU A 34 -19.98 -9.92 -4.38
C LEU A 34 -20.39 -10.81 -5.57
N ILE A 35 -20.03 -10.43 -6.79
CA ILE A 35 -20.25 -11.26 -7.99
C ILE A 35 -19.58 -12.63 -7.80
N TYR A 36 -18.34 -12.64 -7.32
CA TYR A 36 -17.61 -13.89 -7.07
C TYR A 36 -18.33 -14.78 -6.06
N ILE A 37 -18.87 -14.20 -4.98
CA ILE A 37 -19.65 -14.94 -3.98
C ILE A 37 -20.93 -15.53 -4.60
N ILE A 38 -21.68 -14.75 -5.39
CA ILE A 38 -22.93 -15.20 -6.02
C ILE A 38 -22.67 -16.35 -7.00
N PHE A 39 -21.54 -16.30 -7.72
CA PHE A 39 -21.15 -17.33 -8.67
C PHE A 39 -20.24 -18.42 -8.08
N ALA A 40 -19.90 -18.39 -6.80
CA ALA A 40 -18.94 -19.31 -6.19
C ALA A 40 -19.32 -20.78 -6.37
N TRP A 41 -20.62 -21.08 -6.36
CA TRP A 41 -21.15 -22.44 -6.58
C TRP A 41 -20.93 -22.99 -7.99
N THR A 42 -20.63 -22.14 -8.97
CA THR A 42 -20.36 -22.55 -10.36
C THR A 42 -18.92 -22.97 -10.59
N PHE A 43 -18.02 -22.75 -9.61
CA PHE A 43 -16.55 -22.90 -9.74
C PHE A 43 -15.89 -22.03 -10.84
N ILE A 44 -16.65 -21.32 -11.67
CA ILE A 44 -16.16 -20.37 -12.67
C ILE A 44 -15.29 -19.28 -12.01
N PRO A 45 -15.67 -18.68 -10.86
CA PRO A 45 -14.84 -17.66 -10.21
C PRO A 45 -13.46 -18.18 -9.81
N SER A 46 -13.32 -19.46 -9.47
CA SER A 46 -12.03 -20.07 -9.12
C SER A 46 -11.07 -20.11 -10.31
N LEU A 47 -11.58 -20.41 -11.52
CA LEU A 47 -10.78 -20.39 -12.75
C LEU A 47 -10.35 -18.97 -13.11
N VAL A 48 -11.27 -18.01 -13.02
CA VAL A 48 -10.95 -16.59 -13.30
C VAL A 48 -9.93 -16.06 -12.29
N ALA A 49 -10.12 -16.37 -10.99
CA ALA A 49 -9.18 -15.98 -9.94
C ALA A 49 -7.79 -16.58 -10.14
N PHE A 50 -7.68 -17.79 -10.71
CA PHE A 50 -6.38 -18.38 -11.02
C PHE A 50 -5.62 -17.57 -12.09
N PHE A 51 -6.29 -17.13 -13.16
CA PHE A 51 -5.67 -16.24 -14.14
C PHE A 51 -5.32 -14.87 -13.54
N GLU A 52 -6.16 -14.34 -12.65
CA GLU A 52 -5.87 -13.10 -11.92
C GLU A 52 -4.68 -13.26 -10.98
N PHE A 53 -4.55 -14.40 -10.31
CA PHE A 53 -3.39 -14.72 -9.50
C PHE A 53 -2.11 -14.67 -10.34
N LEU A 54 -2.09 -15.31 -11.52
CA LEU A 54 -0.95 -15.24 -12.43
C LEU A 54 -0.69 -13.80 -12.89
N ASN A 55 -1.74 -13.06 -13.24
CA ASN A 55 -1.61 -11.66 -13.62
C ASN A 55 -0.99 -10.82 -12.49
N LEU A 56 -1.44 -10.98 -11.25
CA LEU A 56 -0.87 -10.29 -10.08
C LEU A 56 0.57 -10.72 -9.79
N LEU A 57 0.91 -11.99 -10.01
CA LEU A 57 2.25 -12.51 -9.77
C LEU A 57 3.26 -11.88 -10.75
N PHE A 58 2.88 -11.76 -12.02
CA PHE A 58 3.70 -11.17 -13.08
C PHE A 58 3.54 -9.65 -13.22
N MET A 59 2.62 -9.03 -12.49
CA MET A 59 2.43 -7.57 -12.50
C MET A 59 3.58 -6.86 -11.78
N ASP A 60 4.08 -5.78 -12.38
CA ASP A 60 5.07 -4.92 -11.74
C ASP A 60 4.50 -4.25 -10.47
N PRO A 61 5.30 -4.12 -9.39
CA PRO A 61 4.84 -3.47 -8.15
C PRO A 61 4.31 -2.05 -8.37
N GLU A 62 4.95 -1.28 -9.25
CA GLU A 62 4.57 0.09 -9.60
C GLU A 62 3.20 0.14 -10.26
N GLU A 63 2.90 -0.82 -11.15
CA GLU A 63 1.61 -0.94 -11.82
C GLU A 63 0.50 -1.31 -10.82
N PHE A 64 0.81 -2.21 -9.88
CA PHE A 64 -0.11 -2.59 -8.81
C PHE A 64 -0.46 -1.38 -7.94
N ASP A 65 0.55 -0.61 -7.53
CA ASP A 65 0.33 0.57 -6.72
C ASP A 65 -0.48 1.64 -7.46
N ARG A 66 -0.21 1.86 -8.74
CA ARG A 66 -1.00 2.77 -9.58
C ARG A 66 -2.47 2.35 -9.63
N ARG A 67 -2.75 1.06 -9.81
CA ARG A 67 -4.11 0.54 -10.04
C ARG A 67 -4.93 0.37 -8.77
N TYR A 68 -4.30 0.02 -7.65
CA TYR A 68 -5.00 -0.37 -6.42
C TYR A 68 -4.69 0.54 -5.22
N ASN A 69 -3.60 1.31 -5.25
CA ASN A 69 -3.24 2.29 -4.22
C ASN A 69 -3.38 3.76 -4.72
N GLY A 70 -3.66 3.99 -6.01
CA GLY A 70 -3.83 5.31 -6.63
C GLY A 70 -5.02 6.16 -6.11
N GLY A 71 -5.92 5.62 -5.30
CA GLY A 71 -6.93 6.44 -4.61
C GLY A 71 -6.34 7.41 -3.57
N ARG A 72 -5.10 7.18 -3.10
CA ARG A 72 -4.39 8.12 -2.22
C ARG A 72 -3.83 9.34 -2.96
N THR A 73 -3.66 9.26 -4.27
CA THR A 73 -3.19 10.36 -5.10
C THR A 73 -4.32 11.27 -5.57
N LEU A 74 -5.53 11.23 -4.98
CA LEU A 74 -6.59 12.19 -5.31
C LEU A 74 -6.25 13.66 -4.93
N TYR A 75 -5.17 13.89 -4.16
CA TYR A 75 -4.54 15.21 -4.01
C TYR A 75 -3.47 15.51 -5.08
N ALA A 76 -2.99 14.49 -5.79
CA ALA A 76 -1.94 14.62 -6.80
C ALA A 76 -2.32 15.38 -8.06
N PRO A 77 -3.52 15.32 -8.66
CA PRO A 77 -3.75 16.07 -9.91
C PRO A 77 -3.65 17.58 -9.69
N MET A 78 -4.06 18.06 -8.50
CA MET A 78 -3.91 19.46 -8.10
C MET A 78 -2.44 19.80 -7.79
N ALA A 79 -1.72 18.92 -7.11
CA ALA A 79 -0.31 19.10 -6.77
C ALA A 79 0.63 18.99 -8.00
N VAL A 80 0.29 18.16 -8.99
CA VAL A 80 1.03 17.99 -10.25
C VAL A 80 0.94 19.25 -11.10
N ALA A 81 -0.20 19.96 -11.09
CA ALA A 81 -0.35 21.24 -11.76
C ALA A 81 0.51 22.36 -11.13
N MET A 82 0.96 22.18 -9.88
CA MET A 82 1.78 23.14 -9.12
C MET A 82 3.28 22.77 -9.11
N LEU A 83 3.68 21.65 -9.71
CA LEU A 83 5.05 21.15 -9.71
C LEU A 83 5.89 21.87 -10.78
N PRO A 84 7.16 22.22 -10.51
CA PRO A 84 8.05 22.77 -11.52
C PRO A 84 8.23 21.79 -12.69
N PRO A 85 8.38 22.28 -13.93
CA PRO A 85 8.54 21.44 -15.11
C PRO A 85 9.78 20.55 -14.94
N GLY A 86 9.58 19.24 -14.90
CA GLY A 86 10.66 18.24 -14.76
C GLY A 86 10.50 17.24 -13.61
N ILE A 87 9.61 17.49 -12.64
CA ILE A 87 9.29 16.51 -11.59
C ILE A 87 8.09 15.67 -12.04
N GLN A 88 8.26 14.36 -12.16
CA GLN A 88 7.17 13.44 -12.50
C GLN A 88 6.41 13.02 -11.22
N PRO A 89 5.09 12.78 -11.26
CA PRO A 89 4.30 12.37 -10.10
C PRO A 89 4.81 11.10 -9.39
N GLY A 90 5.59 10.25 -10.09
CA GLY A 90 6.26 9.09 -9.51
C GLY A 90 7.56 9.39 -8.74
N GLN A 91 8.05 10.63 -8.78
CA GLN A 91 9.25 11.11 -8.07
C GLN A 91 8.92 12.02 -6.89
N VAL A 92 7.65 12.33 -6.64
CA VAL A 92 7.26 13.09 -5.45
C VAL A 92 7.56 12.21 -4.24
N PRO A 93 8.47 12.61 -3.34
CA PRO A 93 8.78 11.82 -2.15
C PRO A 93 7.50 11.72 -1.33
N HIS A 94 6.82 10.57 -1.38
CA HIS A 94 5.81 10.23 -0.40
C HIS A 94 6.57 10.03 0.91
N ARG A 95 6.83 11.12 1.65
CA ARG A 95 7.11 11.01 3.08
C ARG A 95 5.79 10.63 3.72
N ASP A 96 5.47 9.34 3.64
CA ASP A 96 4.30 8.78 4.27
C ASP A 96 4.47 8.96 5.79
N VAL A 97 3.43 9.47 6.44
CA VAL A 97 3.38 9.60 7.91
C VAL A 97 3.63 8.25 8.61
N ALA A 98 3.42 7.15 7.88
CA ALA A 98 3.76 5.79 8.28
C ALA A 98 5.29 5.57 8.36
N ASP A 99 6.08 6.05 7.40
CA ASP A 99 7.54 5.94 7.42
C ASP A 99 8.15 6.77 8.57
N LEU A 100 7.52 7.89 8.91
CA LEU A 100 7.83 8.70 10.10
C LEU A 100 7.52 7.95 11.39
N ALA A 101 6.34 7.32 11.48
CA ALA A 101 5.95 6.51 12.63
C ALA A 101 6.90 5.31 12.82
N GLU A 102 7.33 4.69 11.72
CA GLU A 102 8.26 3.56 11.73
C GLU A 102 9.67 4.00 12.13
N GLN A 103 10.12 5.18 11.68
CA GLN A 103 11.37 5.79 12.13
C GLN A 103 11.33 6.18 13.63
N ILE A 104 10.22 6.74 14.12
CA ILE A 104 10.03 7.05 15.54
C ILE A 104 10.07 5.76 16.38
N LYS A 105 9.46 4.68 15.89
CA LYS A 105 9.46 3.38 16.55
C LYS A 105 10.87 2.78 16.60
N LYS A 106 11.63 2.85 15.50
CA LYS A 106 13.03 2.39 15.42
C LYS A 106 13.96 3.20 16.34
N LEU A 107 13.76 4.51 16.39
CA LEU A 107 14.47 5.41 17.32
C LEU A 107 14.16 5.05 18.78
N HIS A 108 12.92 4.69 19.07
CA HIS A 108 12.52 4.24 20.41
C HIS A 108 13.16 2.89 20.77
N GLU A 109 13.24 1.95 19.83
CA GLU A 109 13.95 0.69 20.04
C GLU A 109 15.45 0.89 20.31
N LEU A 110 16.11 1.81 19.60
CA LEU A 110 17.54 2.12 19.85
C LEU A 110 17.77 2.75 21.23
N ARG A 111 16.81 3.56 21.72
CA ARG A 111 16.80 4.10 23.08
C ARG A 111 16.61 2.99 24.12
N VAL A 112 15.63 2.12 23.92
CA VAL A 112 15.34 0.99 24.84
C VAL A 112 16.49 -0.03 24.84
N ALA A 113 17.17 -0.23 23.72
CA ALA A 113 18.37 -1.05 23.60
C ALA A 113 19.61 -0.44 24.30
N GLY A 114 19.50 0.78 24.85
CA GLY A 114 20.58 1.48 25.55
C GLY A 114 21.70 1.99 24.63
N LEU A 115 21.49 1.97 23.31
CA LEU A 115 22.45 2.45 22.31
C LEU A 115 22.31 3.95 22.02
N LEU A 116 21.23 4.58 22.49
CA LEU A 116 20.95 6.00 22.33
C LEU A 116 20.62 6.64 23.67
N THR A 117 21.21 7.80 23.95
CA THR A 117 20.90 8.57 25.16
C THR A 117 19.58 9.35 24.99
N ASP A 118 18.90 9.65 26.11
CA ASP A 118 17.61 10.35 26.10
C ASP A 118 17.66 11.69 25.35
N GLU A 119 18.81 12.38 25.39
CA GLU A 119 19.03 13.66 24.71
C GLU A 119 19.15 13.54 23.19
N GLU A 120 19.80 12.47 22.69
CA GLU A 120 19.97 12.25 21.24
C GLU A 120 18.64 11.90 20.57
N PHE A 121 17.78 11.15 21.26
CA PHE A 121 16.44 10.80 20.79
C PHE A 121 15.56 12.04 20.60
N GLU A 122 15.52 12.94 21.59
CA GLU A 122 14.71 14.16 21.53
C GLU A 122 15.19 15.11 20.42
N ARG A 123 16.51 15.22 20.18
CA ARG A 123 17.04 16.02 19.07
C ARG A 123 16.60 15.51 17.70
N GLN A 124 16.61 14.19 17.48
CA GLN A 124 16.20 13.63 16.19
C GLN A 124 14.69 13.73 15.99
N LYS A 125 13.90 13.48 17.04
CA LYS A 125 12.44 13.64 17.01
C LYS A 125 12.04 15.08 16.70
N ALA A 126 12.67 16.07 17.34
CA ALA A 126 12.42 17.48 17.06
C ALA A 126 12.78 17.88 15.62
N LYS A 127 13.92 17.41 15.11
CA LYS A 127 14.36 17.68 13.72
C LYS A 127 13.42 17.08 12.67
N LEU A 128 12.81 15.93 12.97
CA LEU A 128 11.84 15.29 12.08
C LEU A 128 10.51 16.05 12.05
N LEU A 129 10.08 16.62 13.18
CA LEU A 129 8.88 17.44 13.31
C LEU A 129 9.03 18.83 12.68
N ASP A 130 10.22 19.44 12.79
CA ASP A 130 10.54 20.75 12.23
C ASP A 130 10.66 20.75 10.69
N SER A 131 10.94 19.58 10.09
CA SER A 131 11.00 19.44 8.63
C SER A 131 9.62 19.26 7.95
N MET A 132 8.54 19.59 8.67
CA MET A 132 7.15 19.67 8.16
C MET A 132 6.78 21.11 7.85
#